data_AF-W1XFB0-F1
#
_entry.id   AF-W1XFB0-F1
#
_cell.length_a   1.000
_cell.length_b   1.000
_cell.length_c   1.000
_cell.angle_alpha   90.00
_cell.angle_beta   90.00
_cell.angle_gamma   90.00
#
_symmetry.space_group_name_H-M   'P 1'
#
loop_
_entity.id
_entity.type
_entity.pdbx_description
1 polymer ?
#
loop_
_entity_poly.entity_id
_entity_poly.type
_entity_poly.pdbx_seq_one_letter_code
_entity_poly.pdbx_strand_id
1 'polypeptide(L)' 'IMVNGRVVNIASYQVSPNDVVSIREKAKKQSRVKAALELAEQREKPTWLEVDAGKMEGTFKRKPERSDLWADGNEHLI' A
#
# COMPACT_ATOMS: atom_id res chain seq x y z
N ILE A 1 2.33 7.82 -8.21
CA ILE A 1 1.27 7.00 -7.61
C ILE A 1 -0.08 7.59 -8.01
N MET A 2 -1.11 6.77 -8.18
CA MET A 2 -2.47 7.23 -8.40
C MET A 2 -3.36 6.76 -7.26
N VAL A 3 -4.25 7.62 -6.78
CA VAL A 3 -5.28 7.27 -5.79
C VAL A 3 -6.62 7.58 -6.43
N ASN A 4 -7.50 6.58 -6.51
CA ASN A 4 -8.81 6.66 -7.19
C ASN A 4 -8.70 7.25 -8.62
N GLY A 5 -7.66 6.84 -9.36
CA GLY A 5 -7.39 7.28 -10.74
C GLY A 5 -6.79 8.69 -10.87
N ARG A 6 -6.60 9.43 -9.77
CA ARG A 6 -5.95 10.75 -9.78
C ARG A 6 -4.49 10.64 -9.41
N VAL A 7 -3.61 11.38 -10.08
CA VAL A 7 -2.18 11.41 -9.75
C VAL A 7 -2.00 12.16 -8.44
N VAL A 8 -1.44 11.48 -7.43
CA VAL A 8 -1.11 12.06 -6.13
C VAL A 8 0.40 11.96 -5.94
N ASN A 9 1.02 13.08 -5.56
CA ASN A 9 2.48 13.19 -5.37
C ASN A 9 2.86 13.70 -3.97
N ILE A 10 1.92 13.65 -3.02
CA ILE A 10 2.11 14.07 -1.63
C ILE A 10 2.26 12.80 -0.81
N ALA A 11 3.44 12.58 -0.22
CA ALA A 11 3.71 11.39 0.58
C ALA A 11 2.89 11.34 1.88
N SER A 12 2.52 12.50 2.43
CA SER A 12 1.66 12.64 3.61
C SER A 12 0.16 12.57 3.30
N TYR A 13 -0.22 12.17 2.08
CA TYR A 13 -1.64 12.01 1.73
C TYR A 13 -2.28 10.92 2.59
N GLN A 14 -3.37 11.26 3.28
CA GLN A 14 -4.09 10.32 4.13
C GLN A 14 -5.09 9.52 3.30
N VAL A 15 -4.83 8.21 3.18
CA VAL A 15 -5.67 7.27 2.43
C VAL A 15 -6.94 6.96 3.24
N SER A 16 -8.08 6.97 2.57
CA SER A 16 -9.38 6.65 3.17
C SER A 16 -9.77 5.19 2.91
N PRO A 17 -10.58 4.56 3.79
CA PRO A 17 -11.16 3.25 3.54
C PRO A 17 -11.81 3.17 2.15
N ASN A 18 -11.55 2.07 1.46
CA ASN A 18 -11.92 1.75 0.08
C ASN A 18 -11.20 2.55 -1.03
N ASP A 19 -10.20 3.36 -0.69
CA ASP A 19 -9.38 4.00 -1.72
C ASP A 19 -8.57 2.96 -2.50
N VAL A 20 -8.56 3.12 -3.81
CA VAL A 20 -7.77 2.29 -4.73
C VAL A 20 -6.50 3.03 -5.11
N VAL A 21 -5.36 2.49 -4.68
CA VAL A 21 -4.03 3.00 -5.00
C VAL A 21 -3.44 2.18 -6.15
N SER A 22 -3.06 2.83 -7.24
CA SER A 22 -2.50 2.14 -8.41
C SER A 22 -1.24 2.80 -8.94
N ILE A 23 -0.42 2.00 -9.62
CA ILE A 23 0.76 2.47 -10.32
C ILE A 23 0.36 3.03 -11.69
N ARG A 24 0.83 4.24 -12.01
CA ARG A 24 0.60 4.84 -13.33
C ARG A 24 1.18 3.95 -14.43
N GLU A 25 0.48 3.79 -15.55
CA GLU A 25 0.90 2.95 -16.69
C GLU A 25 2.37 3.15 -17.11
N LYS A 26 2.81 4.41 -17.23
CA LYS A 26 4.21 4.74 -17.58
C LYS A 26 5.24 4.21 -16.57
N ALA A 27 4.84 4.02 -15.32
CA ALA A 27 5.69 3.54 -14.23
C ALA A 27 5.57 2.02 -14.00
N LYS A 28 4.54 1.33 -14.52
CA LYS A 28 4.38 -0.13 -14.38
C LYS A 28 5.53 -0.94 -14.99
N LYS A 29 6.23 -0.37 -15.99
CA LYS A 29 7.40 -0.99 -16.62
C LYS A 29 8.71 -0.83 -15.83
N GLN A 30 8.71 -0.07 -14.73
CA GLN A 30 9.92 0.15 -13.95
C GLN A 30 10.34 -1.12 -13.20
N SER A 31 11.59 -1.55 -13.39
CA SER A 31 12.12 -2.76 -12.75
C SER A 31 12.06 -2.71 -11.22
N ARG A 32 12.15 -1.51 -10.63
CA ARG A 32 12.03 -1.30 -9.18
C ARG A 32 10.67 -1.71 -8.62
N VAL A 33 9.59 -1.46 -9.38
CA VAL A 33 8.22 -1.81 -8.95
C VAL A 33 8.04 -3.33 -8.99
N LYS A 34 8.54 -3.98 -10.04
CA LYS A 34 8.49 -5.44 -10.17
C LYS A 34 9.26 -6.15 -9.05
N ALA A 35 10.51 -5.75 -8.81
CA ALA A 35 11.32 -6.29 -7.73
C ALA A 35 10.66 -6.07 -6.35
N ALA A 36 10.03 -4.92 -6.13
CA ALA A 36 9.31 -4.65 -4.88
C ALA A 36 8.07 -5.54 -4.71
N LEU A 37 7.35 -5.85 -5.79
CA LEU A 37 6.21 -6.79 -5.75
C LEU A 37 6.66 -8.22 -5.44
N GLU A 38 7.73 -8.70 -6.06
CA GLU A 38 8.31 -10.01 -5.77
C GLU A 38 8.74 -10.13 -4.30
N LEU A 39 9.36 -9.08 -3.75
CA LEU A 39 9.71 -9.02 -2.32
C LEU A 39 8.47 -8.94 -1.42
N ALA A 40 7.40 -8.28 -1.87
CA ALA A 40 6.16 -8.19 -1.11
C ALA A 40 5.42 -9.53 -1.06
N GLU A 41 5.57 -10.41 -2.05
CA GLU A 41 5.01 -11.77 -2.02
C GLU A 41 5.69 -12.67 -0.97
N GLN A 42 6.94 -12.39 -0.63
CA GLN A 42 7.65 -13.10 0.45
C GLN A 42 7.28 -12.61 1.85
N ARG A 43 6.59 -11.46 1.94
CA ARG A 43 6.12 -10.89 3.21
C ARG A 43 4.68 -11.29 3.48
N GLU A 44 4.31 -11.32 4.75
CA GLU A 44 2.92 -11.50 5.14
C GLU A 44 2.09 -10.33 4.63
N LYS A 45 1.02 -10.62 3.88
CA LYS A 45 0.14 -9.60 3.32
C LYS A 45 -0.71 -9.00 4.43
N PRO A 46 -0.70 -7.68 4.65
CA PRO A 46 -1.49 -7.06 5.70
C PRO A 46 -2.98 -7.28 5.47
N THR A 47 -3.75 -7.63 6.51
CA THR A 47 -5.19 -7.94 6.38
C THR A 47 -6.03 -6.73 5.96
N TRP A 48 -5.54 -5.52 6.24
CA TRP A 48 -6.19 -4.24 5.95
C TRP A 48 -5.90 -3.71 4.54
N LEU A 49 -5.03 -4.39 3.78
CA LEU A 49 -4.73 -4.08 2.39
C LEU A 49 -5.09 -5.26 1.50
N GLU A 50 -5.66 -4.98 0.34
CA GLU A 50 -5.77 -5.94 -0.74
C GLU A 50 -4.87 -5.49 -1.87
N VAL A 51 -4.02 -6.38 -2.39
CA VAL A 51 -3.05 -6.04 -3.43
C VAL A 51 -3.19 -7.03 -4.58
N ASP A 52 -3.49 -6.51 -5.76
CA ASP A 52 -3.47 -7.22 -7.02
C ASP A 52 -2.13 -6.95 -7.73
N ALA A 53 -1.22 -7.93 -7.66
CA ALA A 53 0.09 -7.83 -8.27
C ALA A 53 0.04 -7.83 -9.81
N GLY A 54 -1.00 -8.44 -10.41
CA GLY A 54 -1.17 -8.51 -11.87
C GLY A 54 -1.50 -7.14 -12.45
N LYS A 55 -2.40 -6.40 -11.80
CA LYS A 55 -2.79 -5.04 -12.20
C LYS A 55 -1.90 -3.95 -11.60
N MET A 56 -1.08 -4.30 -10.59
CA MET A 56 -0.29 -3.36 -9.80
C MET A 56 -1.17 -2.29 -9.14
N GLU A 57 -2.27 -2.75 -8.57
CA GLU A 57 -3.23 -1.94 -7.81
C GLU A 57 -3.45 -2.55 -6.44
N GLY A 58 -3.80 -1.70 -5.46
CA GLY A 58 -4.16 -2.16 -4.13
C GLY A 58 -5.26 -1.31 -3.54
N THR A 59 -6.16 -1.95 -2.82
CA THR A 59 -7.30 -1.34 -2.16
C THR A 59 -7.04 -1.27 -0.67
N PHE A 60 -7.20 -0.08 -0.10
CA PHE A 60 -7.12 0.11 1.34
C PHE A 60 -8.47 -0.26 1.96
N LYS A 61 -8.63 -1.51 2.43
CA LYS A 61 -9.93 -2.02 2.90
C LYS A 61 -10.43 -1.30 4.15
N ARG A 62 -9.55 -1.16 5.14
CA ARG A 62 -9.89 -0.61 6.45
C ARG A 62 -8.67 0.02 7.10
N LYS A 63 -8.92 0.83 8.13
CA LYS A 63 -7.83 1.29 9.00
C LYS A 63 -7.24 0.09 9.75
N PRO A 64 -5.91 -0.03 9.83
CA PRO A 64 -5.29 -1.08 10.63
C PRO A 64 -5.67 -0.92 12.09
N GLU A 65 -5.96 -2.03 12.76
CA GLU A 65 -6.11 -2.05 14.21
C GLU A 65 -4.75 -2.23 14.87
N ARG A 66 -4.67 -1.97 16.18
CA ARG A 66 -3.40 -2.11 16.92
C ARG A 66 -2.79 -3.50 16.77
N SER A 67 -3.64 -4.53 16.72
CA SER A 67 -3.24 -5.93 16.52
C SER A 67 -2.65 -6.23 15.14
N ASP A 68 -2.94 -5.40 14.12
CA ASP A 68 -2.40 -5.53 12.76
C ASP A 68 -1.03 -4.83 12.61
N LEU A 69 -0.59 -4.08 13.63
CA LEU A 69 0.68 -3.37 13.64
C LEU A 69 1.73 -4.20 14.38
N TRP A 70 2.96 -4.25 13.84
CA TRP A 70 4.07 -4.88 14.55
C TRP A 70 4.30 -4.16 15.89
N ALA A 71 4.31 -4.94 16.96
CA ALA A 71 4.26 -4.50 18.35
C ALA A 71 5.60 -3.94 18.90
N ASP A 72 6.41 -3.29 18.06
CA ASP A 72 7.77 -2.87 18.45
C ASP A 72 7.84 -1.44 19.05
N GLY A 73 6.73 -0.68 18.96
CA GLY A 73 6.64 0.67 19.53
C GLY A 73 5.77 0.72 20.79
N ASN A 74 6.36 1.12 21.93
CA ASN A 74 5.64 1.42 23.15
C ASN A 74 5.06 2.85 23.06
N GLU A 75 3.94 3.00 22.34
CA GLU A 75 3.28 4.28 22.04
C GLU A 75 2.84 5.06 23.29
N HIS A 76 2.88 4.44 24.49
CA HIS A 76 2.54 5.07 25.76
C HIS A 76 3.59 6.09 26.25
N LEU A 77 4.79 6.11 25.68
CA LEU A 77 5.89 7.01 26.05
C LEU A 77 6.03 8.26 25.17
N ILE A 78 5.03 8.58 24.33
CA ILE A 78 5.05 9.70 23.36
C ILE A 78 3.99 10.74 23.73
#